data_AF-A0A2V7TI11-F1
#
_entry.id   AF-A0A2V7TI11-F1
#
_cell.length_a   1.000
_cell.length_b   1.000
_cell.length_c   1.000
_cell.angle_alpha   90.00
_cell.angle_beta   90.00
_cell.angle_gamma   90.00
#
_symmetry.space_group_name_H-M   'P 1'
#
loop_
_entity.id
_entity.type
_entity.pdbx_description
1 polymer ?
#
loop_
_entity_poly.entity_id
_entity_poly.type
_entity_poly.pdbx_seq_one_letter_code
_entity_poly.pdbx_strand_id
1 'polypeptide(L)'
;MHWWLPLKASTFTGPIDGLFVAILIITGIAFVLVEVGLIWFIVKYRARPGRKAFYTHGNTQAEVIWTAIPAVTMVALGLISNHYWVQIKGRNSVPPNAYPIAI
;
A
#
# COMPACT_ATOMS: atom_id res chain seq x y z
N MET A 1 14.31 -0.11 23.36
CA MET A 1 13.09 0.49 22.75
C MET A 1 13.24 0.39 21.25
N HIS A 2 12.25 -0.18 20.55
CA HIS A 2 12.20 -0.15 19.09
C HIS A 2 11.29 1.01 18.66
N TRP A 3 11.78 1.88 17.78
CA TRP A 3 11.09 3.08 17.30
C TRP A 3 10.04 2.77 16.20
N TRP A 4 10.09 1.57 15.62
CA TRP A 4 9.41 1.26 14.37
C TRP A 4 8.26 0.25 14.55
N LEU A 5 8.59 -1.02 14.79
CA LEU A 5 7.63 -2.07 15.11
C LEU A 5 7.96 -2.65 16.49
N PRO A 6 6.96 -3.11 17.25
CA PRO A 6 7.18 -3.73 18.55
C PRO A 6 8.00 -5.01 18.42
N LEU A 7 8.56 -5.47 19.54
CA LEU A 7 9.24 -6.76 19.58
C LEU A 7 8.27 -7.90 19.21
N LYS A 8 8.78 -8.90 18.49
CA LYS A 8 8.00 -10.07 18.10
C LYS A 8 7.53 -10.83 19.33
N ALA A 9 6.23 -10.84 19.57
CA ALA A 9 5.60 -11.48 20.73
C ALA A 9 4.79 -12.73 20.37
N SER A 10 4.62 -13.02 19.07
CA SER A 10 3.87 -14.18 18.57
C SER A 10 4.55 -14.80 17.35
N THR A 11 4.27 -16.07 17.12
CA THR A 11 4.64 -16.80 15.89
C THR A 11 4.05 -16.17 14.63
N PHE A 12 2.94 -15.43 14.76
CA PHE A 12 2.31 -14.71 13.66
C PHE A 12 2.92 -13.34 13.34
N THR A 13 3.80 -12.81 14.19
CA THR A 13 4.31 -11.43 14.03
C THR A 13 5.15 -11.28 12.76
N GLY A 14 5.95 -12.29 12.40
CA GLY A 14 6.82 -12.22 11.21
C GLY A 14 6.06 -11.94 9.90
N PRO A 15 5.05 -12.75 9.55
CA PRO A 15 4.23 -12.51 8.36
C PRO A 15 3.50 -11.16 8.34
N ILE A 16 2.98 -10.71 9.49
CA ILE A 16 2.27 -9.43 9.62
C ILE A 16 3.23 -8.25 9.37
N ASP A 17 4.40 -8.27 10.04
CA ASP A 17 5.42 -7.23 9.85
C ASP A 17 5.88 -7.17 8.39
N GLY A 18 6.06 -8.33 7.75
CA GLY A 18 6.42 -8.41 6.33
C GLY A 18 5.37 -7.80 5.41
N LEU A 19 4.09 -8.11 5.63
CA LEU A 19 2.99 -7.52 4.86
C LEU A 19 2.91 -6.00 5.09
N PHE A 20 3.07 -5.54 6.32
CA PHE A 20 3.10 -4.11 6.63
C PHE A 20 4.22 -3.39 5.88
N VAL A 21 5.45 -3.91 5.92
CA VAL A 21 6.60 -3.32 5.22
C VAL A 21 6.39 -3.34 3.71
N ALA A 22 5.81 -4.40 3.15
CA ALA A 22 5.48 -4.46 1.72
C ALA A 22 4.49 -3.36 1.31
N ILE A 23 3.40 -3.18 2.08
CA ILE A 23 2.43 -2.10 1.83
C ILE A 23 3.10 -0.72 1.93
N LEU A 24 3.94 -0.53 2.95
CA LEU A 24 4.66 0.74 3.15
C LEU A 24 5.59 1.05 1.98
N ILE A 25 6.32 0.07 1.45
CA ILE A 25 7.21 0.25 0.29
C ILE A 25 6.38 0.57 -0.96
N ILE A 26 5.31 -0.19 -1.23
CA ILE A 26 4.45 0.02 -2.41
C ILE A 26 3.85 1.43 -2.40
N THR A 27 3.26 1.82 -1.26
CA THR A 27 2.65 3.15 -1.10
C THR A 27 3.71 4.26 -1.11
N GLY A 28 4.88 4.03 -0.51
CA GLY A 28 6.01 4.96 -0.53
C GLY A 28 6.53 5.22 -1.94
N ILE A 29 6.66 4.18 -2.78
CA ILE A 29 7.03 4.34 -4.19
C ILE A 29 5.98 5.17 -4.93
N ALA A 30 4.70 4.86 -4.76
CA ALA A 30 3.61 5.61 -5.39
C ALA A 30 3.63 7.09 -4.96
N PHE A 31 3.83 7.36 -3.67
CA PHE A 31 3.96 8.71 -3.13
C PHE A 31 5.12 9.47 -3.78
N VAL A 32 6.32 8.89 -3.79
CA VAL A 32 7.50 9.54 -4.40
C VAL A 32 7.30 9.81 -5.89
N LEU A 33 6.69 8.87 -6.63
CA LEU A 33 6.40 9.07 -8.06
C LEU A 33 5.45 10.25 -8.29
N VAL A 34 4.40 10.37 -7.49
CA VAL A 34 3.44 11.47 -7.58
C VAL A 34 4.10 12.80 -7.21
N GLU A 35 4.84 12.86 -6.11
CA GLU A 35 5.50 14.09 -5.66
C GLU A 35 6.57 14.57 -6.65
N VAL A 36 7.39 13.65 -7.17
CA VAL A 36 8.38 13.98 -8.22
C VAL A 36 7.67 14.48 -9.48
N GLY A 37 6.58 13.83 -9.90
CA GLY A 37 5.77 14.26 -11.03
C GLY A 37 5.17 15.66 -10.83
N LEU A 38 4.66 15.93 -9.63
CA LEU A 38 4.09 17.22 -9.25
C LEU A 38 5.16 18.32 -9.29
N ILE A 39 6.30 18.12 -8.63
CA ILE A 39 7.42 19.06 -8.63
C ILE A 39 7.91 19.31 -10.07
N TRP A 40 8.02 18.24 -10.87
CA TRP A 40 8.39 18.34 -12.27
C TRP A 40 7.41 19.20 -13.08
N PHE A 41 6.09 18.98 -12.92
CA PHE A 41 5.06 19.79 -13.59
C PHE A 41 5.10 21.26 -13.14
N ILE A 42 5.27 21.53 -11.84
CA ILE A 42 5.38 22.90 -11.31
C ILE A 42 6.53 23.64 -11.98
N VAL A 43 7.71 23.01 -12.09
CA VAL A 43 8.89 23.64 -12.69
C VAL A 43 8.76 23.76 -14.22
N LYS A 44 8.32 22.68 -14.88
CA LYS A 44 8.23 22.59 -16.35
C LYS A 44 7.16 23.51 -16.93
N TYR A 45 6.00 23.59 -16.29
CA TYR A 45 4.83 24.32 -16.75
C TYR A 45 4.56 25.61 -15.98
N ARG A 46 5.55 26.10 -15.20
CA ARG A 46 5.49 27.41 -14.53
C ARG A 46 5.08 28.50 -15.51
N ALA A 47 4.16 29.38 -15.09
CA ALA A 47 3.70 30.51 -15.88
C ALA A 47 4.86 31.38 -16.38
N ARG A 48 4.78 31.77 -17.67
CA ARG A 48 5.71 32.69 -18.32
C ARG A 48 4.95 33.65 -19.22
N PRO A 49 5.37 34.92 -19.33
CA PRO A 49 4.74 35.88 -20.24
C PRO A 49 4.65 35.32 -21.66
N GLY A 50 3.49 35.47 -22.29
CA GLY A 50 3.24 35.04 -23.68
C GLY A 50 2.98 33.55 -23.89
N ARG A 51 3.00 32.70 -22.85
CA ARG A 51 2.68 31.27 -22.96
C ARG A 51 1.18 31.03 -22.75
N LYS A 52 0.47 30.58 -23.79
CA LYS A 52 -0.93 30.13 -23.68
C LYS A 52 -1.00 28.68 -23.20
N ALA A 53 -2.03 28.35 -22.43
CA ALA A 53 -2.30 26.98 -21.98
C ALA A 53 -2.68 26.09 -23.18
N PHE A 54 -2.20 24.84 -23.16
CA PHE A 54 -2.63 23.82 -24.11
C PHE A 54 -3.82 23.06 -23.53
N TYR A 55 -4.93 23.02 -24.26
CA TYR A 55 -6.13 22.28 -23.85
C TYR A 55 -6.07 20.87 -24.43
N THR A 56 -6.10 19.86 -23.55
CA THR A 56 -6.23 18.45 -23.92
C THR A 56 -7.47 17.88 -23.25
N HIS A 57 -8.20 17.02 -23.95
CA HIS A 57 -9.50 16.47 -23.49
C HIS A 57 -9.36 15.20 -22.65
N GLY A 58 -8.15 14.63 -22.55
CA GLY A 58 -7.89 13.41 -21.80
C GLY A 58 -7.08 12.40 -22.60
N ASN A 59 -6.68 11.32 -21.95
CA ASN A 59 -5.99 10.22 -22.59
C ASN A 59 -6.52 8.91 -22.00
N THR A 60 -7.47 8.29 -22.71
CA THR A 60 -8.12 7.05 -22.29
C THR A 60 -7.12 5.93 -22.01
N GLN A 61 -6.03 5.84 -22.77
CA GLN A 61 -5.00 4.83 -22.52
C GLN A 61 -4.30 5.05 -21.18
N ALA A 62 -3.95 6.30 -20.87
CA ALA A 62 -3.35 6.64 -19.59
C ALA A 62 -4.34 6.41 -18.43
N GLU A 63 -5.60 6.78 -18.63
CA GLU A 63 -6.71 6.55 -17.70
C GLU A 63 -6.86 5.09 -17.30
N VAL A 64 -6.86 4.20 -18.29
CA VAL A 64 -6.93 2.76 -18.04
C VAL A 64 -5.72 2.26 -17.26
N ILE A 65 -4.51 2.69 -17.63
CA ILE A 65 -3.27 2.25 -16.97
C ILE A 65 -3.26 2.65 -15.50
N TRP A 66 -3.50 3.92 -15.18
CA TRP A 66 -3.44 4.39 -13.79
C TRP A 66 -4.62 3.92 -12.94
N THR A 67 -5.69 3.41 -13.53
CA THR A 67 -6.82 2.81 -12.80
C THR A 67 -6.58 1.31 -12.57
N ALA A 68 -6.04 0.61 -13.57
CA ALA A 68 -5.74 -0.81 -13.47
C ALA A 68 -4.63 -1.10 -12.46
N ILE A 69 -3.57 -0.28 -12.41
CA ILE A 69 -2.43 -0.49 -11.50
C ILE A 69 -2.90 -0.53 -10.02
N PRO A 70 -3.62 0.48 -9.49
CA PRO A 70 -4.16 0.44 -8.13
C PRO A 70 -5.13 -0.71 -7.90
N ALA A 71 -6.01 -1.01 -8.87
CA ALA A 71 -6.99 -2.08 -8.75
C ALA A 71 -6.32 -3.46 -8.58
N VAL A 72 -5.36 -3.79 -9.45
CA VAL A 72 -4.60 -5.04 -9.38
C VAL A 72 -3.78 -5.13 -8.09
N THR A 73 -3.15 -4.02 -7.69
CA THR A 73 -2.38 -3.94 -6.43
C THR A 73 -3.26 -4.24 -5.22
N MET A 74 -4.46 -3.66 -5.17
CA MET A 74 -5.42 -3.90 -4.09
C MET A 74 -5.90 -5.36 -4.04
N VAL A 75 -6.22 -5.94 -5.20
CA VAL A 75 -6.63 -7.36 -5.27
C VAL A 75 -5.51 -8.26 -4.75
N ALA A 76 -4.27 -8.06 -5.22
CA ALA A 76 -3.12 -8.87 -4.80
C ALA A 76 -2.87 -8.78 -3.29
N LEU A 77 -2.83 -7.56 -2.74
CA LEU A 77 -2.64 -7.34 -1.30
C LEU A 77 -3.81 -7.90 -0.47
N GLY A 78 -5.03 -7.78 -0.97
CA GLY A 78 -6.23 -8.31 -0.32
C GLY A 78 -6.19 -9.84 -0.20
N LEU A 79 -5.78 -10.54 -1.25
CA LEU A 79 -5.64 -12.00 -1.23
C LEU A 79 -4.58 -12.46 -0.23
N ILE A 80 -3.42 -11.79 -0.19
CA ILE A 80 -2.34 -12.09 0.77
C ILE A 80 -2.78 -11.80 2.20
N SER A 81 -3.42 -10.66 2.43
CA SER A 81 -3.95 -10.26 3.74
C SER A 81 -4.98 -11.27 4.25
N ASN A 82 -5.91 -11.68 3.39
CA ASN A 82 -6.92 -12.68 3.74
C ASN A 82 -6.31 -14.03 4.10
N HIS A 83 -5.25 -14.46 3.40
CA HIS A 83 -4.53 -15.68 3.74
C HIS A 83 -3.98 -15.65 5.17
N TYR A 84 -3.32 -14.55 5.57
CA TYR A 84 -2.82 -14.40 6.94
C TYR A 84 -3.95 -14.26 7.96
N TRP A 85 -5.03 -13.55 7.62
CA TRP A 85 -6.21 -13.43 8.48
C TRP A 85 -6.78 -14.79 8.85
N VAL A 86 -6.96 -15.68 7.86
CA VAL A 86 -7.47 -17.04 8.08
C VAL A 86 -6.51 -17.88 8.91
N GLN A 87 -5.19 -17.72 8.75
CA GLN A 87 -4.20 -18.42 9.57
C GLN A 87 -4.19 -17.98 11.04
N ILE A 88 -4.51 -16.72 11.31
CA ILE A 88 -4.47 -16.15 12.66
C ILE A 88 -5.80 -16.38 13.38
N LYS A 89 -6.93 -16.15 12.70
CA LYS A 89 -8.28 -16.18 13.29
C LYS A 89 -9.10 -17.41 12.92
N GLY A 90 -8.59 -18.32 12.10
CA GLY A 90 -9.28 -19.54 11.73
C GLY A 90 -9.63 -20.40 12.94
N ARG A 91 -10.68 -21.21 12.84
CA ARG A 91 -11.12 -22.09 13.94
C ARG A 91 -10.04 -23.08 14.40
N ASN A 92 -9.13 -23.45 13.50
CA ASN A 92 -8.03 -24.39 13.79
C ASN A 92 -6.76 -23.69 14.32
N SER A 93 -6.77 -22.36 14.45
CA SER A 93 -5.59 -21.58 14.87
C SER A 93 -5.38 -21.60 16.38
N VAL A 94 -6.38 -22.04 17.15
CA VAL A 94 -6.31 -22.12 18.60
C VAL A 94 -5.70 -23.48 19.00
N PRO A 95 -4.55 -23.49 19.71
CA PRO A 95 -3.94 -24.74 20.15
C PRO A 95 -4.85 -25.52 21.13
N PRO A 96 -4.80 -26.86 21.14
CA PRO A 96 -5.60 -27.67 22.07
C PRO A 96 -5.31 -27.40 23.54
N ASN A 97 -4.11 -26.92 23.86
CA ASN A 97 -3.64 -26.57 25.20
C ASN A 97 -3.79 -25.07 25.52
N ALA A 98 -4.61 -24.33 24.76
CA ALA A 98 -4.86 -22.92 25.04
C ALA A 98 -5.52 -22.75 26.41
N TYR A 99 -4.97 -21.87 27.25
CA TYR A 99 -5.53 -21.55 28.55
C TYR A 99 -6.73 -20.58 28.38
N PRO A 100 -7.95 -20.95 28.81
CA PRO A 100 -9.10 -20.06 28.69
C PRO A 100 -8.98 -18.93 29.72
N ILE A 101 -8.95 -17.70 29.25
CA ILE A 101 -8.97 -16.51 30.09
C ILE A 101 -10.36 -15.88 29.94
N ALA A 102 -11.14 -15.83 31.02
CA ALA A 102 -12.34 -15.02 31.06
C ALA A 102 -11.91 -13.56 31.27
N ILE A 103 -12.26 -12.70 30.33
CA ILE A 103 -12.02 -11.24 30.37
C ILE A 103 -13.34 -10.56 30.69
#